data_AF-A0A523R444-F1
#
_entry.id   AF-A0A523R444-F1
#
_cell.length_a   1.000
_cell.length_b   1.000
_cell.length_c   1.000
_cell.angle_alpha   90.00
_cell.angle_beta   90.00
_cell.angle_gamma   90.00
#
_symmetry.space_group_name_H-M   'P 1'
#
loop_
_entity.id
_entity.type
_entity.pdbx_description
1 polymer ?
#
loop_
_entity_poly.entity_id
_entity_poly.type
_entity_poly.pdbx_seq_one_letter_code
_entity_poly.pdbx_strand_id
1 'polypeptide(L)'
;MRITKLKFNFILYPLSFILVFFVLPLSAAEELNGIAAVVGKEVITKGELNEQFQFLLLSGIIRPEDSLKMDSLRLDLLTELINRRILIEYAQKESIEIMEEEIEDMLEGALEDMKSRFPDEETFKQKLEEEGLSLKSFKENYRKQIKENFLLQKLMQKEFGSEMLVTEKEIEDFYYTNRDSFAEPAMVELSHILIMPKPSKNEEKRIEKKINEVLLRLEFNEDFGELAKKYSEDKLRNKGGDLGFVRKDELPPEIAEVAFSLEVDSLTLTQGREGFYLLKCSGKKKNTRHIKQIFFKVKITSIDSLRSYKLALKIKKRAEDEEDFSALAQKYSDDIETRNNGGFLGELYLEQLHPLFRNAVKELDEGDISEPVKTEFGLHIFKVLSKPDPRIPEFDEIKHIAKEFIIQKRTKEKTDELLERILPNFYVANFLKKNSTTEGTEKY
;
A
#
# COMPACT_ATOMS: atom_id res chain seq x y z
N MET A 1 -51.74 56.92 58.23
CA MET A 1 -51.99 56.31 59.55
C MET A 1 -51.51 54.87 59.51
N ARG A 2 -51.08 54.37 60.66
CA ARG A 2 -50.26 53.19 60.95
C ARG A 2 -51.08 51.88 60.91
N ILE A 3 -50.39 50.77 60.61
CA ILE A 3 -50.62 49.36 61.07
C ILE A 3 -51.81 48.66 60.35
N THR A 4 -51.75 47.40 59.86
CA THR A 4 -51.46 46.10 60.50
C THR A 4 -50.97 45.03 59.49
N LYS A 5 -50.20 44.08 60.01
CA LYS A 5 -49.65 42.87 59.36
C LYS A 5 -50.74 41.84 58.97
N LEU A 6 -50.50 41.07 57.90
CA LEU A 6 -50.99 39.68 57.79
C LEU A 6 -49.90 38.81 57.14
N LYS A 7 -49.56 37.70 57.81
CA LYS A 7 -48.60 36.68 57.37
C LYS A 7 -49.31 35.71 56.42
N PHE A 8 -48.64 35.29 55.35
CA PHE A 8 -48.92 34.01 54.70
C PHE A 8 -47.61 33.35 54.25
N ASN A 9 -47.39 32.13 54.74
CA ASN A 9 -46.24 31.28 54.42
C ASN A 9 -46.39 30.74 53.00
N PHE A 10 -45.38 30.94 52.15
CA PHE A 10 -45.18 30.11 50.95
C PHE A 10 -43.94 29.25 51.17
N ILE A 11 -44.17 27.94 51.22
CA ILE A 11 -43.14 26.90 51.22
C ILE A 11 -42.58 26.84 49.78
N LEU A 12 -41.32 27.25 49.62
CA LEU A 12 -40.56 27.08 48.39
C LEU A 12 -39.97 25.65 48.39
N TYR A 13 -40.41 24.79 47.47
CA TYR A 13 -39.75 23.52 47.22
C TYR A 13 -38.36 23.78 46.60
N PRO A 14 -37.27 23.17 47.09
CA PRO A 14 -35.97 23.31 46.45
C PRO A 14 -35.95 22.53 45.13
N LEU A 15 -35.57 23.24 44.06
CA LEU A 15 -35.27 22.72 42.74
C LEU A 15 -34.07 21.75 42.86
N SER A 16 -34.33 20.46 42.93
CA SER A 16 -33.30 19.42 42.95
C SER A 16 -32.60 19.37 41.59
N PHE A 17 -31.38 19.88 41.54
CA PHE A 17 -30.44 19.67 40.44
C PHE A 17 -30.08 18.18 40.42
N ILE A 18 -30.72 17.40 39.55
CA ILE A 18 -30.34 16.01 39.30
C ILE A 18 -29.02 16.04 38.53
N LEU A 19 -27.93 15.85 39.27
CA LEU A 19 -26.63 15.51 38.74
C LEU A 19 -26.75 14.11 38.11
N VAL A 20 -27.07 14.03 36.82
CA VAL A 20 -26.97 12.78 36.07
C VAL A 20 -25.48 12.49 35.94
N PHE A 21 -24.95 11.71 36.88
CA PHE A 21 -23.72 10.96 36.67
C PHE A 21 -23.95 10.10 35.43
N PHE A 22 -23.35 10.47 34.31
CA PHE A 22 -23.08 9.54 33.23
C PHE A 22 -22.08 8.53 33.78
N VAL A 23 -22.58 7.51 34.49
CA VAL A 23 -21.84 6.29 34.74
C VAL A 23 -21.70 5.67 33.36
N LEU A 24 -20.55 5.89 32.72
CA LEU A 24 -20.14 5.05 31.59
C LEU A 24 -20.32 3.60 32.06
N PRO A 25 -21.08 2.76 31.34
CA PRO A 25 -21.31 1.40 31.78
C PRO A 25 -19.95 0.70 31.88
N LEU A 26 -19.63 0.26 33.09
CA LEU A 26 -18.42 -0.50 33.45
C LEU A 26 -18.26 -1.77 32.58
N SER A 27 -19.33 -2.20 31.87
CA SER A 27 -19.32 -3.34 30.95
C SER A 27 -18.40 -3.19 29.72
N ALA A 28 -18.09 -1.98 29.25
CA ALA A 28 -17.13 -1.83 28.14
C ALA A 28 -15.68 -2.17 28.56
N ALA A 29 -15.36 -2.03 29.84
CA ALA A 29 -14.06 -2.42 30.41
C ALA A 29 -13.99 -3.94 30.72
N GLU A 30 -15.13 -4.63 30.79
CA GLU A 30 -15.21 -6.05 31.14
C GLU A 30 -14.96 -6.96 29.92
N GLU A 31 -15.28 -6.51 28.70
CA GLU A 31 -14.99 -7.24 27.46
C GLU A 31 -13.49 -7.22 27.05
N LEU A 32 -12.76 -6.17 27.42
CA LEU A 32 -11.32 -5.99 27.17
C LEU A 32 -10.44 -6.92 28.02
N ASN A 33 -10.94 -7.36 29.18
CA ASN A 33 -10.23 -8.23 30.12
C ASN A 33 -10.48 -9.74 29.89
N GLY A 34 -11.14 -10.12 28.80
CA GLY A 34 -11.34 -11.52 28.46
C GLY A 34 -10.04 -12.24 28.12
N ILE A 35 -9.99 -13.55 28.39
CA ILE A 35 -8.87 -14.41 27.97
C ILE A 35 -9.05 -14.72 26.47
N ALA A 36 -8.04 -14.44 25.66
CA ALA A 36 -7.99 -14.83 24.25
C ALA A 36 -7.33 -16.20 24.07
N ALA A 37 -6.22 -16.43 24.78
CA ALA A 37 -5.55 -17.73 24.84
C ALA A 37 -4.78 -17.92 26.15
N VAL A 38 -4.45 -19.17 26.48
CA VAL A 38 -3.56 -19.56 27.58
C VAL A 38 -2.46 -20.44 27.00
N VAL A 39 -1.21 -20.16 27.37
CA VAL A 39 -0.01 -20.93 27.01
C VAL A 39 0.73 -21.25 28.29
N GLY A 40 0.74 -22.51 28.71
CA GLY A 40 1.34 -22.94 29.97
C GLY A 40 0.72 -22.18 31.16
N LYS A 41 1.51 -21.31 31.79
CA LYS A 41 1.07 -20.44 32.90
C LYS A 41 0.74 -19.01 32.47
N GLU A 42 0.99 -18.67 31.21
CA GLU A 42 0.84 -17.33 30.69
C GLU A 42 -0.50 -17.16 29.95
N VAL A 43 -1.04 -15.95 30.03
CA VAL A 43 -2.36 -15.59 29.48
C VAL A 43 -2.15 -14.52 28.42
N ILE A 44 -2.77 -14.72 27.27
CA ILE A 44 -2.93 -13.71 26.22
C ILE A 44 -4.34 -13.16 26.34
N THR A 45 -4.46 -11.85 26.57
CA THR A 45 -5.75 -11.20 26.79
C THR A 45 -6.36 -10.71 25.48
N LYS A 46 -7.68 -10.52 25.45
CA LYS A 46 -8.36 -9.87 24.32
C LYS A 46 -7.90 -8.43 24.14
N GLY A 47 -7.59 -7.73 25.24
CA GLY A 47 -6.99 -6.39 25.21
C GLY A 47 -5.66 -6.38 24.46
N GLU A 48 -4.72 -7.24 24.84
CA GLU A 48 -3.41 -7.39 24.17
C GLU A 48 -3.58 -7.70 22.66
N LEU A 49 -4.44 -8.66 22.32
CA LEU A 49 -4.71 -8.99 20.93
C LEU A 49 -5.29 -7.79 20.16
N ASN A 50 -6.23 -7.06 20.75
CA ASN A 50 -6.85 -5.91 20.12
C ASN A 50 -5.85 -4.76 19.94
N GLU A 51 -4.95 -4.51 20.89
CA GLU A 51 -3.90 -3.50 20.78
C GLU A 51 -2.97 -3.80 19.58
N GLN A 52 -2.49 -5.04 19.49
CA GLN A 52 -1.64 -5.50 18.38
C GLN A 52 -2.39 -5.42 17.04
N PHE A 53 -3.67 -5.78 17.04
CA PHE A 53 -4.51 -5.71 15.85
C PHE A 53 -4.70 -4.26 15.37
N GLN A 54 -4.95 -3.33 16.30
CA GLN A 54 -5.08 -1.90 15.95
C GLN A 54 -3.77 -1.36 15.39
N PHE A 55 -2.63 -1.71 15.98
CA PHE A 55 -1.32 -1.32 15.46
C PHE A 55 -1.13 -1.78 14.00
N LEU A 56 -1.50 -3.03 13.68
CA LEU A 56 -1.43 -3.56 12.32
C LEU A 56 -2.31 -2.77 11.34
N LEU A 57 -3.51 -2.34 11.74
CA LEU A 57 -4.36 -1.50 10.89
C LEU A 57 -3.79 -0.09 10.68
N LEU A 58 -3.23 0.51 11.73
CA LEU A 58 -2.62 1.84 11.65
C LEU A 58 -1.36 1.85 10.77
N SER A 59 -0.65 0.72 10.66
CA SER A 59 0.52 0.59 9.78
C SER A 59 0.21 0.73 8.28
N GLY A 60 -1.07 0.75 7.89
CA GLY A 60 -1.50 0.96 6.50
C GLY A 60 -1.32 -0.25 5.58
N ILE A 61 -0.82 -1.38 6.10
CA ILE A 61 -0.60 -2.63 5.36
C ILE A 61 -1.93 -3.24 4.89
N ILE A 62 -3.05 -2.95 5.57
CA ILE A 62 -4.35 -3.60 5.33
C ILE A 62 -5.45 -2.55 5.25
N ARG A 63 -6.22 -2.53 4.14
CA ARG A 63 -7.39 -1.66 3.98
C ARG A 63 -8.63 -2.32 4.59
N PRO A 64 -9.47 -1.61 5.38
CA PRO A 64 -10.49 -2.22 6.24
C PRO A 64 -11.77 -2.70 5.52
N GLU A 65 -11.77 -2.81 4.19
CA GLU A 65 -13.00 -2.85 3.39
C GLU A 65 -13.77 -4.20 3.48
N ASP A 66 -13.17 -5.24 4.08
CA ASP A 66 -13.71 -6.61 4.02
C ASP A 66 -13.76 -7.27 5.42
N SER A 67 -14.94 -7.24 6.06
CA SER A 67 -15.13 -7.70 7.44
C SER A 67 -14.74 -9.16 7.69
N LEU A 68 -14.85 -10.05 6.69
CA LEU A 68 -14.47 -11.47 6.83
C LEU A 68 -12.95 -11.65 6.88
N LYS A 69 -12.18 -10.79 6.17
CA LYS A 69 -10.71 -10.79 6.23
C LYS A 69 -10.20 -10.30 7.58
N MET A 70 -10.97 -9.47 8.26
CA MET A 70 -10.61 -8.92 9.57
C MET A 70 -10.66 -9.98 10.67
N ASP A 71 -11.62 -10.90 10.62
CA ASP A 71 -11.72 -11.96 11.62
C ASP A 71 -10.66 -13.04 11.42
N SER A 72 -10.37 -13.44 10.17
CA SER A 72 -9.24 -14.33 9.89
C SER A 72 -7.92 -13.72 10.35
N LEU A 73 -7.71 -12.43 10.08
CA LEU A 73 -6.49 -11.73 10.49
C LEU A 73 -6.34 -11.66 12.01
N ARG A 74 -7.43 -11.47 12.77
CA ARG A 74 -7.37 -11.53 14.24
C ARG A 74 -6.96 -12.91 14.75
N LEU A 75 -7.43 -13.98 14.10
CA LEU A 75 -7.06 -15.35 14.45
C LEU A 75 -5.60 -15.65 14.11
N ASP A 76 -5.12 -15.15 12.98
CA ASP A 76 -3.71 -15.27 12.57
C ASP A 76 -2.80 -14.55 13.56
N LEU A 77 -3.16 -13.32 13.96
CA LEU A 77 -2.42 -12.56 14.96
C LEU A 77 -2.44 -13.24 16.34
N LEU A 78 -3.58 -13.79 16.77
CA LEU A 78 -3.61 -14.57 18.02
C LEU A 78 -2.70 -15.80 17.94
N THR A 79 -2.65 -16.47 16.78
CA THR A 79 -1.76 -17.61 16.55
C THR A 79 -0.30 -17.19 16.66
N GLU A 80 0.07 -16.04 16.08
CA GLU A 80 1.41 -15.46 16.20
C GLU A 80 1.77 -15.16 17.67
N LEU A 81 0.85 -14.56 18.44
CA LEU A 81 1.06 -14.29 19.86
C LEU A 81 1.24 -15.57 20.69
N ILE A 82 0.45 -16.61 20.41
CA ILE A 82 0.58 -17.93 21.04
C ILE A 82 1.96 -18.51 20.74
N ASN A 83 2.34 -18.56 19.46
CA ASN A 83 3.62 -19.10 19.02
C ASN A 83 4.80 -18.36 19.66
N ARG A 84 4.75 -17.02 19.66
CA ARG A 84 5.77 -16.18 20.32
C ARG A 84 5.87 -16.49 21.81
N ARG A 85 4.75 -16.69 22.50
CA ARG A 85 4.71 -17.04 23.93
C ARG A 85 5.34 -18.40 24.21
N ILE A 86 5.05 -19.40 23.37
CA ILE A 86 5.66 -20.74 23.46
C ILE A 86 7.18 -20.66 23.34
N LEU A 87 7.67 -19.92 22.34
CA LEU A 87 9.11 -19.78 22.11
C LEU A 87 9.82 -19.06 23.27
N ILE A 88 9.21 -18.04 23.85
CA ILE A 88 9.76 -17.34 25.03
C ILE A 88 9.83 -18.29 26.23
N GLU A 89 8.75 -19.03 26.52
CA GLU A 89 8.74 -19.98 27.64
C GLU A 89 9.74 -21.12 27.41
N TYR A 90 9.91 -21.59 26.17
CA TYR A 90 10.92 -22.56 25.80
C TYR A 90 12.34 -22.01 25.98
N ALA A 91 12.62 -20.79 25.51
CA ALA A 91 13.92 -20.13 25.68
C ALA A 91 14.31 -19.97 27.16
N GLN A 92 13.33 -19.67 28.02
CA GLN A 92 13.53 -19.58 29.47
C GLN A 92 13.85 -20.96 30.09
N LYS A 93 13.16 -22.04 29.65
CA LYS A 93 13.46 -23.41 30.09
C LYS A 93 14.86 -23.85 29.66
N GLU A 94 15.27 -23.45 28.46
CA GLU A 94 16.60 -23.69 27.90
C GLU A 94 17.72 -22.89 28.58
N SER A 95 17.38 -22.11 29.62
CA SER A 95 18.31 -21.34 30.46
C SER A 95 19.25 -20.46 29.64
N ILE A 96 18.72 -19.84 28.57
CA ILE A 96 19.47 -18.93 27.72
C ILE A 96 19.83 -17.68 28.52
N GLU A 97 21.13 -17.45 28.69
CA GLU A 97 21.66 -16.33 29.44
C GLU A 97 21.55 -15.03 28.63
N ILE A 98 21.05 -13.98 29.29
CA ILE A 98 21.00 -12.62 28.77
C ILE A 98 21.60 -11.71 29.83
N MET A 99 22.62 -10.95 29.45
CA MET A 99 23.19 -9.95 30.34
C MET A 99 22.31 -8.71 30.32
N GLU A 100 21.97 -8.19 31.50
CA GLU A 100 21.17 -6.95 31.59
C GLU A 100 21.88 -5.76 30.95
N GLU A 101 23.23 -5.74 30.95
CA GLU A 101 24.04 -4.74 30.26
C GLU A 101 23.82 -4.75 28.74
N GLU A 102 23.73 -5.93 28.10
CA GLU A 102 23.40 -6.03 26.67
C GLU A 102 22.03 -5.40 26.37
N ILE A 103 21.05 -5.60 27.26
CA ILE A 103 19.71 -5.04 27.10
C ILE A 103 19.70 -3.51 27.27
N GLU A 104 20.48 -2.99 28.22
CA GLU A 104 20.59 -1.55 28.41
C GLU A 104 21.29 -0.86 27.24
N ASP A 105 22.36 -1.45 26.71
CA ASP A 105 23.07 -0.91 25.54
C ASP A 105 22.15 -0.89 24.31
N MET A 106 21.40 -1.97 24.06
CA MET A 106 20.42 -2.03 22.97
C MET A 106 19.30 -1.01 23.17
N LEU A 107 18.83 -0.82 24.42
CA LEU A 107 17.81 0.16 24.75
C LEU A 107 18.30 1.59 24.51
N GLU A 108 19.51 1.92 24.96
CA GLU A 108 20.10 3.24 24.79
C GLU A 108 20.28 3.58 23.30
N GLY A 109 20.88 2.67 22.52
CA GLY A 109 21.04 2.85 21.08
C GLY A 109 19.71 3.02 20.35
N ALA A 110 18.72 2.18 20.65
CA ALA A 110 17.41 2.29 20.02
C ALA A 110 16.66 3.59 20.41
N LEU A 111 16.84 4.08 21.64
CA LEU A 111 16.29 5.37 22.06
C LEU A 111 17.01 6.54 21.38
N GLU A 112 18.33 6.46 21.20
CA GLU A 112 19.12 7.47 20.48
C GLU A 112 18.69 7.57 19.01
N ASP A 113 18.55 6.43 18.34
CA ASP A 113 18.06 6.34 16.97
C ASP A 113 16.64 6.92 16.84
N MET A 114 15.76 6.62 17.79
CA MET A 114 14.41 7.20 17.81
C MET A 114 14.44 8.71 18.03
N LYS A 115 15.23 9.18 19.01
CA LYS A 115 15.37 10.61 19.32
C LYS A 115 15.94 11.40 18.15
N SER A 116 16.83 10.81 17.35
CA SER A 116 17.44 11.47 16.18
C SER A 116 16.43 11.90 15.11
N ARG A 117 15.23 11.30 15.11
CA ARG A 117 14.12 11.63 14.21
C ARG A 117 13.32 12.86 14.66
N PHE A 118 13.61 13.36 15.86
CA PHE A 118 12.97 14.53 16.44
C PHE A 118 13.95 15.70 16.51
N PRO A 119 13.47 16.96 16.43
CA PRO A 119 14.34 18.13 16.55
C PRO A 119 15.09 18.19 17.89
N ASP A 120 14.47 17.72 18.96
CA ASP A 120 15.02 17.74 20.32
C ASP A 120 14.28 16.73 21.23
N GLU A 121 14.86 16.47 22.41
CA GLU A 121 14.33 15.50 23.38
C GLU A 121 13.01 15.93 24.03
N GLU A 122 12.75 17.23 24.17
CA GLU A 122 11.48 17.71 24.73
C GLU A 122 10.34 17.48 23.73
N THR A 123 10.57 17.68 22.44
CA THR A 123 9.62 17.32 21.38
C THR A 123 9.30 15.81 21.41
N PHE A 124 10.31 14.96 21.61
CA PHE A 124 10.10 13.52 21.77
C PHE A 124 9.24 13.18 23.00
N LYS A 125 9.52 13.78 24.16
CA LYS A 125 8.72 13.59 25.38
C LYS A 125 7.28 14.07 25.23
N GLN A 126 7.08 15.25 24.65
CA GLN A 126 5.75 15.79 24.38
C GLN A 126 4.94 14.86 23.48
N LYS A 127 5.58 14.28 22.44
CA LYS A 127 4.92 13.31 21.56
C LYS A 127 4.48 12.05 22.31
N LEU A 128 5.31 11.54 23.23
CA LEU A 128 4.93 10.41 24.09
C LEU A 128 3.76 10.77 25.03
N GLU A 129 3.78 11.96 25.60
CA GLU A 129 2.69 12.45 26.48
C GLU A 129 1.37 12.62 25.71
N GLU A 130 1.40 13.09 24.46
CA GLU A 130 0.23 13.13 23.57
C GLU A 130 -0.36 11.74 23.32
N GLU A 131 0.48 10.71 23.27
CA GLU A 131 0.08 9.30 23.14
C GLU A 131 -0.29 8.67 24.49
N GLY A 132 -0.28 9.44 25.59
CA GLY A 132 -0.65 8.99 26.93
C GLY A 132 0.42 8.14 27.63
N LEU A 133 1.66 8.17 27.14
CA LEU A 133 2.77 7.38 27.67
C LEU A 133 3.77 8.27 28.42
N SER A 134 4.14 7.89 29.64
CA SER A 134 5.28 8.51 30.32
C SER A 134 6.59 7.98 29.73
N LEU A 135 7.65 8.79 29.72
CA LEU A 135 8.98 8.32 29.29
C LEU A 135 9.45 7.08 30.06
N LYS A 136 9.11 7.00 31.35
CA LYS A 136 9.45 5.84 32.19
C LYS A 136 8.72 4.58 31.73
N SER A 137 7.39 4.63 31.62
CA SER A 137 6.59 3.48 31.15
C SER A 137 6.94 3.07 29.73
N PHE A 138 7.25 4.04 28.87
CA PHE A 138 7.74 3.78 27.52
C PHE A 138 9.05 2.98 27.54
N LYS A 139 10.05 3.44 28.29
CA LYS A 139 11.34 2.73 28.43
C LYS A 139 11.16 1.34 29.02
N GLU A 140 10.33 1.17 30.05
CA GLU A 140 10.07 -0.13 30.68
C GLU A 140 9.42 -1.11 29.69
N ASN A 141 8.40 -0.66 28.94
CA ASN A 141 7.75 -1.48 27.92
C ASN A 141 8.70 -1.84 26.77
N TYR A 142 9.51 -0.88 26.32
CA TYR A 142 10.44 -1.09 25.22
C TYR A 142 11.61 -1.99 25.63
N ARG A 143 12.13 -1.84 26.84
CA ARG A 143 13.12 -2.76 27.45
C ARG A 143 12.60 -4.19 27.47
N LYS A 144 11.34 -4.39 27.86
CA LYS A 144 10.71 -5.72 27.83
C LYS A 144 10.69 -6.31 26.42
N GLN A 145 10.30 -5.52 25.42
CA GLN A 145 10.29 -5.97 24.02
C GLN A 145 11.68 -6.32 23.50
N ILE A 146 12.68 -5.47 23.78
CA ILE A 146 14.09 -5.74 23.42
C ILE A 146 14.54 -7.05 24.06
N LYS A 147 14.27 -7.25 25.36
CA LYS A 147 14.63 -8.46 26.08
C LYS A 147 14.00 -9.71 25.48
N GLU A 148 12.71 -9.68 25.16
CA GLU A 148 12.01 -10.80 24.52
C GLU A 148 12.57 -11.10 23.13
N ASN A 149 12.78 -10.08 22.31
CA ASN A 149 13.30 -10.25 20.96
C ASN A 149 14.74 -10.77 20.96
N PHE A 150 15.57 -10.27 21.87
CA PHE A 150 16.94 -10.73 22.04
C PHE A 150 17.00 -12.17 22.57
N LEU A 151 16.11 -12.54 23.49
CA LEU A 151 15.96 -13.93 23.94
C LEU A 151 15.62 -14.86 22.79
N LEU A 152 14.66 -14.50 21.94
CA LEU A 152 14.29 -15.28 20.76
C LEU A 152 15.44 -15.34 19.75
N GLN A 153 16.18 -14.25 19.55
CA GLN A 153 17.36 -14.25 18.69
C GLN A 153 18.44 -15.21 19.19
N LYS A 154 18.77 -15.19 20.49
CA LYS A 154 19.72 -16.13 21.11
C LYS A 154 19.21 -17.57 21.06
N LEU A 155 17.90 -17.78 21.20
CA LEU A 155 17.27 -19.09 21.01
C LEU A 155 17.52 -19.62 19.59
N MET A 156 17.21 -18.83 18.57
CA MET A 156 17.42 -19.24 17.18
C MET A 156 18.91 -19.48 16.88
N GLN A 157 19.80 -18.69 17.47
CA GLN A 157 21.25 -18.90 17.35
C GLN A 157 21.70 -20.21 18.03
N LYS A 158 21.15 -20.53 19.21
CA LYS A 158 21.46 -21.78 19.94
C LYS A 158 20.96 -23.00 19.17
N GLU A 159 19.75 -22.94 18.62
CA GLU A 159 19.09 -24.06 17.94
C GLU A 159 19.59 -24.27 16.50
N PHE A 160 19.85 -23.19 15.75
CA PHE A 160 20.09 -23.25 14.30
C PHE A 160 21.30 -22.43 13.83
N GLY A 161 22.22 -22.06 14.73
CA GLY A 161 23.27 -21.07 14.46
C GLY A 161 24.02 -21.23 13.13
N SER A 162 24.47 -22.45 12.79
CA SER A 162 25.14 -22.71 11.51
C SER A 162 24.23 -22.63 10.29
N GLU A 163 22.96 -22.99 10.45
CA GLU A 163 21.95 -22.95 9.37
C GLU A 163 21.48 -21.52 9.10
N MET A 164 21.53 -20.63 10.10
CA MET A 164 21.18 -19.22 9.95
C MET A 164 22.20 -18.40 9.15
N LEU A 165 23.38 -18.95 8.83
CA LEU A 165 24.40 -18.26 8.05
C LEU A 165 24.01 -18.16 6.57
N VAL A 166 23.86 -16.95 6.06
CA VAL A 166 23.59 -16.69 4.64
C VAL A 166 24.90 -16.45 3.91
N THR A 167 25.21 -17.30 2.93
CA THR A 167 26.44 -17.17 2.12
C THR A 167 26.22 -16.24 0.93
N GLU A 168 27.29 -15.65 0.41
CA GLU A 168 27.20 -14.78 -0.77
C GLU A 168 26.63 -15.50 -2.00
N LYS A 169 27.02 -16.76 -2.18
CA LYS A 169 26.49 -17.63 -3.24
C LYS A 169 24.98 -17.82 -3.14
N GLU A 170 24.44 -17.99 -1.94
CA GLU A 170 22.98 -18.11 -1.75
C GLU A 170 22.24 -16.82 -2.13
N ILE A 171 22.84 -15.65 -1.84
CA ILE A 171 22.27 -14.35 -2.22
C ILE A 171 22.28 -14.22 -3.76
N GLU A 172 23.38 -14.63 -4.39
CA GLU A 172 23.52 -14.63 -5.85
C GLU A 172 22.52 -15.57 -6.53
N ASP A 173 22.41 -16.81 -6.05
CA ASP A 173 21.44 -17.80 -6.54
C ASP A 173 20.00 -17.29 -6.37
N PHE A 174 19.69 -16.66 -5.23
CA PHE A 174 18.39 -16.05 -5.00
C PHE A 174 18.11 -14.91 -5.97
N TYR A 175 19.08 -14.04 -6.23
CA TYR A 175 18.94 -12.95 -7.19
C TYR A 175 18.62 -13.47 -8.59
N TYR A 176 19.45 -14.37 -9.13
CA TYR A 176 19.28 -14.85 -10.50
C TYR A 176 18.02 -15.71 -10.69
N THR A 177 17.62 -16.47 -9.68
CA THR A 177 16.39 -17.28 -9.72
C THR A 177 15.13 -16.42 -9.67
N ASN A 178 15.18 -15.24 -9.04
CA ASN A 178 14.03 -14.35 -8.85
C ASN A 178 14.16 -13.03 -9.64
N ARG A 179 15.01 -13.01 -10.68
CA ARG A 179 15.40 -11.78 -11.40
C ARG A 179 14.20 -10.94 -11.86
N ASP A 180 13.18 -11.59 -12.41
CA ASP A 180 11.98 -10.93 -12.92
C ASP A 180 11.12 -10.30 -11.81
N SER A 181 11.20 -10.83 -10.58
CA SER A 181 10.48 -10.28 -9.42
C SER A 181 11.08 -8.96 -8.92
N PHE A 182 12.30 -8.63 -9.33
CA PHE A 182 12.96 -7.36 -9.02
C PHE A 182 12.73 -6.28 -10.07
N ALA A 183 11.96 -6.56 -11.12
CA ALA A 183 11.61 -5.58 -12.14
C ALA A 183 10.89 -4.37 -11.52
N GLU A 184 11.47 -3.18 -11.67
CA GLU A 184 10.84 -1.95 -11.19
C GLU A 184 9.60 -1.64 -12.03
N PRO A 185 8.43 -1.38 -11.41
CA PRO A 185 7.24 -0.96 -12.14
C PRO A 185 7.45 0.43 -12.75
N ALA A 186 6.67 0.77 -13.78
CA ALA A 186 6.71 2.12 -14.33
C ALA A 186 6.33 3.15 -13.26
N MET A 187 7.12 4.22 -13.20
CA MET A 187 6.90 5.36 -12.32
C MET A 187 7.10 6.65 -13.10
N VAL A 188 6.37 7.69 -12.70
CA VAL A 188 6.58 9.06 -13.19
C VAL A 188 6.92 9.95 -12.00
N GLU A 189 7.93 10.80 -12.16
CA GLU A 189 8.24 11.85 -11.20
C GLU A 189 7.32 13.03 -11.48
N LEU A 190 6.37 13.26 -10.57
CA LEU A 190 5.23 14.12 -10.81
C LEU A 190 5.17 15.25 -9.78
N SER A 191 4.88 16.46 -10.25
CA SER A 191 4.48 17.57 -9.39
C SER A 191 3.16 18.15 -9.89
N HIS A 192 2.32 18.69 -9.00
CA HIS A 192 1.07 19.33 -9.38
C HIS A 192 0.78 20.66 -8.71
N ILE A 193 -0.09 21.44 -9.34
CA ILE A 193 -0.80 22.57 -8.76
C ILE A 193 -2.29 22.30 -8.90
N LEU A 194 -3.01 22.17 -7.78
CA LEU A 194 -4.45 21.92 -7.76
C LEU A 194 -5.23 23.20 -7.48
N ILE A 195 -6.16 23.55 -8.37
CA ILE A 195 -7.14 24.62 -8.16
C ILE A 195 -8.52 24.01 -7.97
N MET A 196 -9.11 24.16 -6.78
CA MET A 196 -10.39 23.55 -6.41
C MET A 196 -11.54 24.51 -6.73
N PRO A 197 -12.59 24.06 -7.44
CA PRO A 197 -13.75 24.91 -7.72
C PRO A 197 -14.53 25.22 -6.45
N LYS A 198 -14.96 26.48 -6.30
CA LYS A 198 -15.81 26.97 -5.21
C LYS A 198 -17.22 27.32 -5.70
N PRO A 199 -18.27 27.14 -4.87
CA PRO A 199 -19.63 27.55 -5.24
C PRO A 199 -19.72 29.08 -5.41
N SER A 200 -19.63 29.59 -6.65
CA SER A 200 -19.70 31.03 -6.95
C SER A 200 -20.01 31.29 -8.43
N LYS A 201 -20.74 32.39 -8.72
CA LYS A 201 -21.03 32.83 -10.09
C LYS A 201 -19.80 33.27 -10.90
N ASN A 202 -18.69 33.58 -10.23
CA ASN A 202 -17.44 34.05 -10.85
C ASN A 202 -16.33 33.00 -10.81
N GLU A 203 -16.66 31.74 -10.50
CA GLU A 203 -15.64 30.74 -10.23
C GLU A 203 -14.82 30.36 -11.45
N GLU A 204 -15.44 30.18 -12.61
CA GLU A 204 -14.74 29.87 -13.86
C GLU A 204 -13.67 30.92 -14.19
N LYS A 205 -14.01 32.20 -14.08
CA LYS A 205 -13.07 33.31 -14.28
C LYS A 205 -11.94 33.32 -13.24
N ARG A 206 -12.21 32.88 -12.00
CA ARG A 206 -11.19 32.77 -10.94
C ARG A 206 -10.17 31.69 -11.30
N ILE A 207 -10.66 30.52 -11.70
CA ILE A 207 -9.84 29.36 -12.06
C ILE A 207 -8.98 29.69 -13.28
N GLU A 208 -9.62 30.19 -14.34
CA GLU A 208 -8.93 30.58 -15.58
C GLU A 208 -7.84 31.62 -15.30
N LYS A 209 -8.15 32.67 -14.52
CA LYS A 209 -7.16 33.68 -14.15
C LYS A 209 -5.97 33.08 -13.39
N LYS A 210 -6.22 32.19 -12.43
CA LYS A 210 -5.15 31.54 -11.65
C LYS A 210 -4.26 30.67 -12.53
N ILE A 211 -4.86 29.84 -13.37
CA ILE A 211 -4.12 28.95 -14.28
C ILE A 211 -3.27 29.79 -15.24
N ASN A 212 -3.85 30.81 -15.88
CA ASN A 212 -3.12 31.69 -16.80
C ASN A 212 -1.97 32.44 -16.10
N GLU A 213 -2.15 32.87 -14.85
CA GLU A 213 -1.08 33.51 -14.08
C GLU A 213 0.08 32.55 -13.79
N VAL A 214 -0.23 31.28 -13.45
CA VAL A 214 0.79 30.24 -13.24
C VAL A 214 1.53 29.93 -14.53
N LEU A 215 0.80 29.71 -15.63
CA LEU A 215 1.40 29.42 -16.94
C LEU A 215 2.32 30.55 -17.41
N LEU A 216 1.88 31.82 -17.30
CA LEU A 216 2.70 32.98 -17.66
C LEU A 216 3.99 33.04 -16.85
N ARG A 217 3.93 32.74 -15.54
CA ARG A 217 5.13 32.75 -14.68
C ARG A 217 6.11 31.62 -15.03
N LEU A 218 5.59 30.45 -15.39
CA LEU A 218 6.39 29.34 -15.89
C LEU A 218 7.10 29.69 -17.20
N GLU A 219 6.46 30.45 -18.10
CA GLU A 219 7.11 30.96 -19.32
C GLU A 219 8.32 31.87 -19.02
N PHE A 220 8.33 32.54 -17.86
CA PHE A 220 9.46 33.32 -17.37
C PHE A 220 10.43 32.52 -16.48
N ASN A 221 10.37 31.18 -16.54
CA ASN A 221 11.22 30.25 -15.77
C ASN A 221 11.13 30.43 -14.24
N GLU A 222 9.99 30.89 -13.71
CA GLU A 222 9.74 30.83 -12.26
C GLU A 222 9.65 29.36 -11.81
N ASP A 223 10.20 29.04 -10.64
CA ASP A 223 10.24 27.66 -10.13
C ASP A 223 8.82 27.10 -9.89
N PHE A 224 8.57 25.88 -10.37
CA PHE A 224 7.26 25.23 -10.25
C PHE A 224 6.87 25.00 -8.79
N GLY A 225 7.82 24.65 -7.92
CA GLY A 225 7.59 24.41 -6.51
C GLY A 225 7.18 25.68 -5.76
N GLU A 226 7.81 26.81 -6.07
CA GLU A 226 7.41 28.12 -5.54
C GLU A 226 6.01 28.54 -5.99
N LEU A 227 5.67 28.28 -7.26
CA LEU A 227 4.31 28.49 -7.77
C LEU A 227 3.30 27.58 -7.08
N ALA A 228 3.63 26.31 -6.86
CA ALA A 228 2.77 25.37 -6.17
C ALA A 228 2.52 25.78 -4.72
N LYS A 229 3.56 26.21 -3.98
CA LYS A 229 3.41 26.78 -2.63
C LYS A 229 2.44 27.95 -2.63
N LYS A 230 2.46 28.80 -3.65
CA LYS A 230 1.63 30.00 -3.73
C LYS A 230 0.20 29.75 -4.21
N TYR A 231 0.01 28.94 -5.25
CA TYR A 231 -1.26 28.84 -5.98
C TYR A 231 -2.03 27.55 -5.71
N SER A 232 -1.37 26.44 -5.33
CA SER A 232 -2.06 25.17 -5.08
C SER A 232 -2.95 25.28 -3.84
N GLU A 233 -4.14 24.70 -3.93
CA GLU A 233 -5.18 24.72 -2.90
C GLU A 233 -5.25 23.42 -2.10
N ASP A 234 -4.31 22.50 -2.33
CA ASP A 234 -4.20 21.20 -1.65
C ASP A 234 -3.12 21.19 -0.55
N LYS A 235 -2.94 20.03 0.09
CA LYS A 235 -1.94 19.86 1.16
C LYS A 235 -0.50 19.79 0.62
N LEU A 236 -0.31 19.33 -0.62
CA LEU A 236 1.03 19.21 -1.22
C LEU A 236 1.66 20.55 -1.56
N ARG A 237 0.89 21.65 -1.56
CA ARG A 237 1.44 23.01 -1.66
C ARG A 237 2.64 23.25 -0.74
N ASN A 238 2.63 22.72 0.48
CA ASN A 238 3.71 22.93 1.46
C ASN A 238 5.01 22.22 1.06
N LYS A 239 4.92 21.22 0.17
CA LYS A 239 6.05 20.50 -0.42
C LYS A 239 6.32 20.94 -1.87
N GLY A 240 5.85 22.12 -2.27
CA GLY A 240 6.01 22.58 -3.66
C GLY A 240 5.23 21.75 -4.67
N GLY A 241 4.14 21.09 -4.25
CA GLY A 241 3.33 20.26 -5.13
C GLY A 241 4.02 18.96 -5.54
N ASP A 242 5.13 18.60 -4.90
CA ASP A 242 5.93 17.43 -5.27
C ASP A 242 5.32 16.13 -4.71
N LEU A 243 5.13 15.15 -5.60
CA LEU A 243 4.72 13.79 -5.28
C LEU A 243 5.89 12.82 -5.32
N GLY A 244 7.03 13.20 -5.89
CA GLY A 244 8.13 12.30 -6.21
C GLY A 244 7.76 11.28 -7.30
N PHE A 245 8.44 10.12 -7.28
CA PHE A 245 8.13 9.00 -8.16
C PHE A 245 6.86 8.28 -7.69
N VAL A 246 5.82 8.31 -8.51
CA VAL A 246 4.54 7.67 -8.24
C VAL A 246 4.25 6.55 -9.23
N ARG A 247 3.69 5.45 -8.73
CA ARG A 247 3.10 4.39 -9.56
C ARG A 247 1.70 4.79 -10.00
N LYS A 248 1.19 4.10 -11.03
CA LYS A 248 -0.14 4.41 -11.55
C LYS A 248 -1.26 4.14 -10.55
N ASP A 249 -1.16 3.05 -9.80
CA ASP A 249 -2.16 2.62 -8.81
C ASP A 249 -2.23 3.53 -7.57
N GLU A 250 -1.25 4.44 -7.43
CA GLU A 250 -1.19 5.45 -6.37
C GLU A 250 -1.92 6.75 -6.76
N LEU A 251 -2.31 6.91 -8.04
CA LEU A 251 -3.00 8.08 -8.56
C LEU A 251 -4.49 7.80 -8.84
N PRO A 252 -5.37 8.81 -8.68
CA PRO A 252 -6.74 8.72 -9.18
C PRO A 252 -6.76 8.37 -10.68
N PRO A 253 -7.62 7.45 -11.16
CA PRO A 253 -7.57 6.95 -12.53
C PRO A 253 -7.53 8.05 -13.61
N GLU A 254 -8.32 9.11 -13.43
CA GLU A 254 -8.38 10.27 -14.33
C GLU A 254 -7.08 11.10 -14.39
N ILE A 255 -6.30 11.13 -13.31
CA ILE A 255 -4.99 11.80 -13.25
C ILE A 255 -3.92 10.85 -13.77
N ALA A 256 -4.04 9.57 -13.42
CA ALA A 256 -3.08 8.52 -13.70
C ALA A 256 -2.85 8.33 -15.22
N GLU A 257 -3.92 8.37 -16.03
CA GLU A 257 -3.80 8.27 -17.49
C GLU A 257 -3.04 9.44 -18.09
N VAL A 258 -3.30 10.66 -17.62
CA VAL A 258 -2.65 11.87 -18.13
C VAL A 258 -1.20 11.95 -17.65
N ALA A 259 -0.95 11.70 -16.35
CA ALA A 259 0.37 11.70 -15.72
C ALA A 259 1.36 10.78 -16.46
N PHE A 260 0.93 9.54 -16.75
CA PHE A 260 1.76 8.57 -17.46
C PHE A 260 1.88 8.87 -18.96
N SER A 261 1.03 9.75 -19.51
CA SER A 261 1.12 10.17 -20.91
C SER A 261 2.04 11.36 -21.21
N LEU A 262 2.35 12.20 -20.21
CA LEU A 262 3.20 13.38 -20.36
C LEU A 262 4.62 13.02 -20.82
N GLU A 263 5.28 13.87 -21.61
CA GLU A 263 6.72 13.73 -21.87
C GLU A 263 7.53 14.22 -20.66
N VAL A 264 8.80 13.79 -20.54
CA VAL A 264 9.71 14.32 -19.51
C VAL A 264 9.92 15.82 -19.77
N ASP A 265 9.95 16.60 -18.70
CA ASP A 265 10.02 18.07 -18.68
C ASP A 265 8.81 18.78 -19.32
N SER A 266 7.70 18.06 -19.53
CA SER A 266 6.45 18.64 -20.03
C SER A 266 5.44 18.92 -18.92
N LEU A 267 4.48 19.80 -19.23
CA LEU A 267 3.38 20.17 -18.37
C LEU A 267 2.05 20.07 -19.12
N THR A 268 0.97 19.75 -18.40
CA THR A 268 -0.38 19.71 -18.97
C THR A 268 -1.44 20.08 -17.95
N LEU A 269 -2.56 20.62 -18.43
CA LEU A 269 -3.73 20.91 -17.62
C LEU A 269 -4.75 19.79 -17.80
N THR A 270 -5.22 19.21 -16.70
CA THR A 270 -6.28 18.20 -16.70
C THR A 270 -7.30 18.46 -15.59
N GLN A 271 -8.48 17.87 -15.71
CA GLN A 271 -9.55 17.95 -14.72
C GLN A 271 -9.65 16.63 -13.96
N GLY A 272 -9.62 16.70 -12.64
CA GLY A 272 -9.92 15.58 -11.75
C GLY A 272 -11.13 15.86 -10.87
N ARG A 273 -11.47 14.92 -9.99
CA ARG A 273 -12.62 15.03 -9.08
C ARG A 273 -12.54 16.25 -8.15
N GLU A 274 -11.35 16.62 -7.69
CA GLU A 274 -11.16 17.70 -6.73
C GLU A 274 -11.01 19.08 -7.39
N GLY A 275 -10.79 19.12 -8.70
CA GLY A 275 -10.60 20.37 -9.44
C GLY A 275 -9.68 20.24 -10.64
N PHE A 276 -8.99 21.33 -10.96
CA PHE A 276 -8.09 21.43 -12.10
C PHE A 276 -6.64 21.24 -11.66
N TYR A 277 -5.95 20.30 -12.29
CA TYR A 277 -4.57 19.95 -12.02
C TYR A 277 -3.69 20.46 -13.15
N LEU A 278 -2.74 21.33 -12.83
CA LEU A 278 -1.58 21.55 -13.69
C LEU A 278 -0.50 20.55 -13.26
N LEU A 279 -0.24 19.56 -14.11
CA LEU A 279 0.73 18.50 -13.87
C LEU A 279 2.06 18.85 -14.55
N LYS A 280 3.17 18.57 -13.88
CA LYS A 280 4.53 18.62 -14.44
C LYS A 280 5.18 17.25 -14.26
N CYS A 281 5.72 16.70 -15.34
CA CYS A 281 6.50 15.46 -15.32
C CYS A 281 7.99 15.81 -15.39
N SER A 282 8.77 15.51 -14.35
CA SER A 282 10.21 15.82 -14.30
C SER A 282 11.09 14.60 -14.64
N GLY A 283 10.51 13.40 -14.66
CA GLY A 283 11.26 12.16 -14.89
C GLY A 283 10.35 10.96 -15.08
N LYS A 284 10.87 9.90 -15.71
CA LYS A 284 10.15 8.62 -15.87
C LYS A 284 11.06 7.41 -15.70
N LYS A 285 10.56 6.38 -15.01
CA LYS A 285 11.07 5.01 -15.03
C LYS A 285 10.14 4.16 -15.92
N LYS A 286 10.69 3.52 -16.97
CA LYS A 286 9.90 2.99 -18.09
C LYS A 286 9.39 1.54 -17.88
N ASN A 287 8.15 1.30 -18.31
CA ASN A 287 7.56 -0.02 -18.63
C ASN A 287 6.68 0.14 -19.87
N THR A 288 7.30 0.29 -21.04
CA THR A 288 6.64 0.66 -22.30
C THR A 288 6.42 -0.54 -23.21
N ARG A 289 5.67 -0.36 -24.30
CA ARG A 289 5.48 -1.32 -25.40
C ARG A 289 5.51 -0.57 -26.72
N HIS A 290 6.15 -1.14 -27.74
CA HIS A 290 5.99 -0.68 -29.11
C HIS A 290 4.85 -1.46 -29.76
N ILE A 291 3.84 -0.77 -30.30
CA ILE A 291 2.61 -1.43 -30.78
C ILE A 291 2.26 -0.99 -32.20
N LYS A 292 1.78 -1.94 -33.01
CA LYS A 292 1.06 -1.67 -34.27
C LYS A 292 -0.40 -2.11 -34.15
N GLN A 293 -1.32 -1.44 -34.84
CA GLN A 293 -2.72 -1.81 -34.92
C GLN A 293 -3.26 -1.94 -36.35
N ILE A 294 -4.31 -2.75 -36.51
CA ILE A 294 -5.21 -2.77 -37.66
C ILE A 294 -6.63 -2.56 -37.15
N PHE A 295 -7.30 -1.51 -37.63
CA PHE A 295 -8.66 -1.14 -37.21
C PHE A 295 -9.67 -1.40 -38.33
N PHE A 296 -10.84 -1.93 -37.99
CA PHE A 296 -11.97 -2.12 -38.91
C PHE A 296 -13.18 -1.36 -38.42
N LYS A 297 -13.69 -0.43 -39.23
CA LYS A 297 -14.90 0.31 -38.91
C LYS A 297 -16.12 -0.56 -39.12
N VAL A 298 -16.86 -0.89 -38.05
CA VAL A 298 -18.06 -1.74 -38.14
C VAL A 298 -19.30 -0.88 -38.07
N LYS A 299 -20.15 -0.90 -39.11
CA LYS A 299 -21.52 -0.35 -39.02
C LYS A 299 -22.35 -1.30 -38.16
N ILE A 300 -23.07 -0.76 -37.19
CA ILE A 300 -23.87 -1.54 -36.23
C ILE A 300 -25.07 -2.18 -36.95
N THR A 301 -24.85 -3.36 -37.54
CA THR A 301 -25.88 -4.36 -37.83
C THR A 301 -25.37 -5.74 -37.37
N SER A 302 -26.28 -6.59 -36.89
CA SER A 302 -25.93 -7.91 -36.33
C SER A 302 -25.23 -8.85 -37.34
N ILE A 303 -25.44 -8.63 -38.65
CA ILE A 303 -24.86 -9.44 -39.73
C ILE A 303 -23.47 -8.92 -40.14
N ASP A 304 -23.27 -7.60 -40.12
CA ASP A 304 -21.99 -6.99 -40.50
C ASP A 304 -20.90 -7.21 -39.44
N SER A 305 -21.27 -7.24 -38.15
CA SER A 305 -20.31 -7.55 -37.06
C SER A 305 -19.67 -8.94 -37.19
N LEU A 306 -20.38 -9.94 -37.74
CA LEU A 306 -19.84 -11.30 -37.91
C LEU A 306 -18.82 -11.37 -39.06
N ARG A 307 -19.06 -10.61 -40.14
CA ARG A 307 -18.16 -10.55 -41.30
C ARG A 307 -16.83 -9.88 -40.93
N SER A 308 -16.90 -8.73 -40.27
CA SER A 308 -15.70 -8.02 -39.82
C SER A 308 -14.89 -8.84 -38.82
N TYR A 309 -15.55 -9.58 -37.92
CA TYR A 309 -14.87 -10.47 -36.98
C TYR A 309 -14.17 -11.65 -37.68
N LYS A 310 -14.82 -12.30 -38.66
CA LYS A 310 -14.19 -13.35 -39.48
C LYS A 310 -13.00 -12.83 -40.29
N LEU A 311 -13.09 -11.62 -40.82
CA LEU A 311 -11.98 -10.98 -41.52
C LEU A 311 -10.82 -10.70 -40.56
N ALA A 312 -11.12 -10.19 -39.37
CA ALA A 312 -10.11 -9.91 -38.35
C ALA A 312 -9.36 -11.19 -37.95
N LEU A 313 -10.06 -12.29 -37.70
CA LEU A 313 -9.44 -13.60 -37.43
C LEU A 313 -8.57 -14.10 -38.58
N LYS A 314 -8.99 -13.90 -39.83
CA LYS A 314 -8.19 -14.26 -41.01
C LYS A 314 -6.91 -13.43 -41.11
N ILE A 315 -6.98 -12.15 -40.78
CA ILE A 315 -5.82 -11.24 -40.81
C ILE A 315 -4.86 -11.55 -39.67
N LYS A 316 -5.37 -11.80 -38.46
CA LYS A 316 -4.60 -12.32 -37.33
C LYS A 316 -3.81 -13.57 -37.75
N LYS A 317 -4.49 -14.58 -38.29
CA LYS A 317 -3.84 -15.82 -38.73
C LYS A 317 -2.74 -15.58 -39.76
N ARG A 318 -2.96 -14.71 -40.75
CA ARG A 318 -1.93 -14.40 -41.75
C ARG A 318 -0.71 -13.72 -41.14
N ALA A 319 -0.94 -12.85 -40.17
CA ALA A 319 0.13 -12.16 -39.48
C ALA A 319 0.87 -13.08 -38.48
N GLU A 320 0.18 -14.07 -37.90
CA GLU A 320 0.78 -15.18 -37.14
C GLU A 320 1.60 -16.10 -38.06
N ASP A 321 1.14 -16.31 -39.30
CA ASP A 321 1.87 -16.99 -40.39
C ASP A 321 3.00 -16.09 -40.99
N GLU A 322 3.53 -15.15 -40.21
CA GLU A 322 4.64 -14.23 -40.52
C GLU A 322 4.44 -13.27 -41.70
N GLU A 323 3.20 -13.07 -42.20
CA GLU A 323 2.94 -12.02 -43.19
C GLU A 323 3.19 -10.62 -42.57
N ASP A 324 3.83 -9.71 -43.33
CA ASP A 324 4.17 -8.38 -42.85
C ASP A 324 2.94 -7.62 -42.33
N PHE A 325 2.93 -7.35 -41.02
CA PHE A 325 1.83 -6.69 -40.34
C PHE A 325 1.61 -5.27 -40.89
N SER A 326 2.68 -4.59 -41.32
CA SER A 326 2.57 -3.24 -41.88
C SER A 326 1.89 -3.22 -43.25
N ALA A 327 2.18 -4.19 -44.12
CA ALA A 327 1.46 -4.38 -45.38
C ALA A 327 -0.01 -4.74 -45.14
N LEU A 328 -0.30 -5.59 -44.14
CA LEU A 328 -1.67 -5.90 -43.73
C LEU A 328 -2.40 -4.65 -43.22
N ALA A 329 -1.76 -3.83 -42.38
CA ALA A 329 -2.32 -2.58 -41.90
C ALA A 329 -2.61 -1.60 -43.04
N GLN A 330 -1.65 -1.38 -43.94
CA GLN A 330 -1.82 -0.51 -45.10
C GLN A 330 -2.99 -0.95 -46.00
N LYS A 331 -3.18 -2.26 -46.15
CA LYS A 331 -4.20 -2.84 -47.03
C LYS A 331 -5.61 -2.86 -46.41
N TYR A 332 -5.70 -3.14 -45.11
CA TYR A 332 -6.97 -3.49 -44.47
C TYR A 332 -7.44 -2.53 -43.37
N SER A 333 -6.56 -1.68 -42.83
CA SER A 333 -6.94 -0.78 -41.75
C SER A 333 -7.83 0.37 -42.26
N ASP A 334 -8.91 0.66 -41.55
CA ASP A 334 -9.77 1.82 -41.74
C ASP A 334 -9.29 3.04 -40.92
N ASP A 335 -8.24 2.89 -40.10
CA ASP A 335 -7.61 3.98 -39.36
C ASP A 335 -6.65 4.74 -40.28
N ILE A 336 -7.13 5.86 -40.84
CA ILE A 336 -6.40 6.66 -41.83
C ILE A 336 -5.07 7.19 -41.27
N GLU A 337 -5.01 7.52 -39.98
CA GLU A 337 -3.83 8.14 -39.36
C GLU A 337 -2.66 7.15 -39.28
N THR A 338 -2.92 5.93 -38.81
CA THR A 338 -1.86 4.92 -38.62
C THR A 338 -1.65 4.02 -39.83
N ARG A 339 -2.67 3.84 -40.69
CA ARG A 339 -2.62 2.94 -41.86
C ARG A 339 -1.38 3.15 -42.72
N ASN A 340 -1.10 4.41 -43.08
CA ASN A 340 0.01 4.73 -43.97
C ASN A 340 1.38 4.51 -43.30
N ASN A 341 1.43 4.56 -41.97
CA ASN A 341 2.62 4.21 -41.18
C ASN A 341 2.62 2.73 -40.75
N GLY A 342 1.94 1.86 -41.53
CA GLY A 342 1.91 0.43 -41.27
C GLY A 342 1.27 0.06 -39.93
N GLY A 343 0.33 0.88 -39.45
CA GLY A 343 -0.40 0.69 -38.19
C GLY A 343 0.35 1.14 -36.94
N PHE A 344 1.52 1.77 -37.03
CA PHE A 344 2.36 2.06 -35.86
C PHE A 344 1.76 3.12 -34.93
N LEU A 345 1.62 2.76 -33.66
CA LEU A 345 1.08 3.60 -32.59
C LEU A 345 2.14 4.27 -31.71
N GLY A 346 3.43 3.93 -31.90
CA GLY A 346 4.52 4.46 -31.09
C GLY A 346 4.94 3.56 -29.92
N GLU A 347 5.85 4.10 -29.10
CA GLU A 347 6.19 3.57 -27.77
C GLU A 347 5.15 4.08 -26.77
N LEU A 348 4.31 3.18 -26.26
CA LEU A 348 3.25 3.53 -25.32
C LEU A 348 3.45 2.79 -24.00
N TYR A 349 3.21 3.49 -22.90
CA TYR A 349 3.01 2.87 -21.59
C TYR A 349 1.72 2.04 -21.65
N LEU A 350 1.70 0.84 -21.05
CA LEU A 350 0.48 0.02 -20.97
C LEU A 350 -0.69 0.82 -20.38
N GLU A 351 -0.33 1.74 -19.52
CA GLU A 351 -1.17 2.67 -18.82
C GLU A 351 -1.85 3.70 -19.73
N GLN A 352 -1.23 4.13 -20.83
CA GLN A 352 -1.83 5.05 -21.80
C GLN A 352 -2.91 4.38 -22.66
N LEU A 353 -2.90 3.04 -22.73
CA LEU A 353 -3.87 2.31 -23.53
C LEU A 353 -5.25 2.31 -22.84
N HIS A 354 -6.28 2.50 -23.66
CA HIS A 354 -7.67 2.25 -23.29
C HIS A 354 -7.78 0.85 -22.64
N PRO A 355 -8.59 0.64 -21.58
CA PRO A 355 -8.61 -0.61 -20.82
C PRO A 355 -8.79 -1.88 -21.66
N LEU A 356 -9.64 -1.83 -22.70
CA LEU A 356 -9.85 -2.95 -23.63
C LEU A 356 -8.58 -3.28 -24.44
N PHE A 357 -7.79 -2.28 -24.81
CA PHE A 357 -6.54 -2.47 -25.55
C PHE A 357 -5.43 -2.96 -24.63
N ARG A 358 -5.31 -2.35 -23.43
CA ARG A 358 -4.36 -2.79 -22.40
C ARG A 358 -4.53 -4.27 -22.10
N ASN A 359 -5.76 -4.73 -21.88
CA ASN A 359 -6.04 -6.13 -21.58
C ASN A 359 -5.68 -7.07 -22.73
N ALA A 360 -5.77 -6.59 -23.97
CA ALA A 360 -5.45 -7.37 -25.16
C ALA A 360 -3.95 -7.48 -25.44
N VAL A 361 -3.12 -6.58 -24.92
CA VAL A 361 -1.67 -6.55 -25.19
C VAL A 361 -0.78 -6.78 -23.97
N LYS A 362 -1.31 -6.69 -22.74
CA LYS A 362 -0.48 -6.76 -21.51
C LYS A 362 0.21 -8.11 -21.31
N GLU A 363 -0.44 -9.19 -21.72
CA GLU A 363 0.05 -10.58 -21.62
C GLU A 363 0.72 -11.07 -22.90
N LEU A 364 0.82 -10.24 -23.95
CA LEU A 364 1.43 -10.62 -25.22
C LEU A 364 2.95 -10.43 -25.15
N ASP A 365 3.69 -11.39 -25.69
CA ASP A 365 5.14 -11.31 -25.83
C ASP A 365 5.55 -10.53 -27.10
N GLU A 366 6.85 -10.30 -27.26
CA GLU A 366 7.37 -9.64 -28.45
C GLU A 366 7.08 -10.46 -29.72
N GLY A 367 6.43 -9.83 -30.70
CA GLY A 367 6.01 -10.46 -31.95
C GLY A 367 4.56 -10.95 -31.94
N ASP A 368 3.95 -11.14 -30.77
CA ASP A 368 2.60 -11.68 -30.63
C ASP A 368 1.51 -10.75 -31.16
N ILE A 369 0.38 -11.38 -31.50
CA ILE A 369 -0.79 -10.72 -32.09
C ILE A 369 -2.02 -10.97 -31.23
N SER A 370 -2.72 -9.89 -30.89
CA SER A 370 -3.91 -9.96 -30.05
C SER A 370 -5.07 -10.68 -30.75
N GLU A 371 -5.98 -11.23 -29.95
CA GLU A 371 -7.33 -11.51 -30.43
C GLU A 371 -8.04 -10.23 -30.93
N PRO A 372 -9.02 -10.32 -31.84
CA PRO A 372 -9.76 -9.15 -32.29
C PRO A 372 -10.54 -8.49 -31.14
N VAL A 373 -10.19 -7.25 -30.83
CA VAL A 373 -10.77 -6.47 -29.73
C VAL A 373 -11.94 -5.65 -30.26
N LYS A 374 -13.14 -5.89 -29.74
CA LYS A 374 -14.35 -5.13 -30.11
C LYS A 374 -14.48 -3.87 -29.24
N THR A 375 -14.63 -2.72 -29.88
CA THR A 375 -14.94 -1.42 -29.28
C THR A 375 -16.24 -0.86 -29.83
N GLU A 376 -16.64 0.32 -29.34
CA GLU A 376 -17.76 1.07 -29.91
C GLU A 376 -17.48 1.58 -31.33
N PHE A 377 -16.20 1.75 -31.69
CA PHE A 377 -15.77 2.26 -32.99
C PHE A 377 -15.59 1.14 -34.04
N GLY A 378 -15.35 -0.10 -33.59
CA GLY A 378 -15.14 -1.22 -34.49
C GLY A 378 -14.35 -2.37 -33.88
N LEU A 379 -13.52 -3.02 -34.70
CA LEU A 379 -12.65 -4.11 -34.29
C LEU A 379 -11.18 -3.71 -34.46
N HIS A 380 -10.33 -4.07 -33.49
CA HIS A 380 -8.90 -3.80 -33.52
C HIS A 380 -8.11 -5.10 -33.40
N ILE A 381 -6.98 -5.19 -34.10
CA ILE A 381 -5.97 -6.24 -33.89
C ILE A 381 -4.66 -5.52 -33.60
N PHE A 382 -3.95 -5.95 -32.55
CA PHE A 382 -2.69 -5.36 -32.14
C PHE A 382 -1.53 -6.35 -32.38
N LYS A 383 -0.35 -5.83 -32.71
CA LYS A 383 0.92 -6.57 -32.67
C LYS A 383 1.88 -5.85 -31.75
N VAL A 384 2.45 -6.59 -30.79
CA VAL A 384 3.54 -6.07 -29.93
C VAL A 384 4.84 -6.23 -30.69
N LEU A 385 5.50 -5.10 -30.98
CA LEU A 385 6.76 -5.09 -31.73
C LEU A 385 7.98 -5.24 -30.85
N SER A 386 7.93 -4.66 -29.65
CA SER A 386 8.93 -4.89 -28.63
C SER A 386 8.41 -4.52 -27.25
N LYS A 387 9.02 -5.18 -26.27
CA LYS A 387 8.77 -4.98 -24.85
C LYS A 387 10.09 -4.54 -24.21
N PRO A 388 10.38 -3.23 -24.16
CA PRO A 388 11.54 -2.73 -23.44
C PRO A 388 11.53 -3.26 -22.01
N ASP A 389 12.64 -3.89 -21.60
CA ASP A 389 12.73 -4.52 -20.29
C ASP A 389 12.55 -3.46 -19.19
N PRO A 390 11.71 -3.74 -18.17
CA PRO A 390 11.72 -2.94 -16.96
C PRO A 390 13.12 -2.97 -16.36
N ARG A 391 13.54 -1.86 -15.74
CA ARG A 391 14.83 -1.83 -15.05
C ARG A 391 14.82 -2.90 -13.96
N ILE A 392 15.72 -3.86 -14.08
CA ILE A 392 16.02 -4.81 -13.01
C ILE A 392 17.27 -4.26 -12.32
N PRO A 393 17.21 -3.90 -11.03
CA PRO A 393 18.38 -3.47 -10.27
C PRO A 393 19.50 -4.52 -10.33
N GLU A 394 20.75 -4.07 -10.41
CA GLU A 394 21.90 -4.98 -10.43
C GLU A 394 22.06 -5.69 -9.08
N PHE A 395 22.77 -6.83 -9.07
CA PHE A 395 22.99 -7.65 -7.87
C PHE A 395 23.49 -6.82 -6.68
N ASP A 396 24.46 -5.94 -6.90
CA ASP A 396 25.03 -5.10 -5.84
C ASP A 396 24.03 -4.10 -5.25
N GLU A 397 23.06 -3.62 -6.05
CA GLU A 397 22.02 -2.69 -5.59
C GLU A 397 21.04 -3.35 -4.63
N ILE A 398 20.77 -4.65 -4.81
CA ILE A 398 19.78 -5.39 -4.02
C ILE A 398 20.36 -6.46 -3.10
N LYS A 399 21.68 -6.66 -3.08
CA LYS A 399 22.37 -7.67 -2.26
C LYS A 399 21.93 -7.64 -0.80
N HIS A 400 21.81 -6.44 -0.21
CA HIS A 400 21.33 -6.28 1.16
C HIS A 400 19.86 -6.71 1.31
N ILE A 401 18.99 -6.28 0.41
CA ILE A 401 17.55 -6.58 0.43
C ILE A 401 17.33 -8.09 0.25
N ALA A 402 18.03 -8.70 -0.70
CA ALA A 402 18.01 -10.14 -0.96
C ALA A 402 18.48 -10.93 0.28
N LYS A 403 19.57 -10.49 0.92
CA LYS A 403 20.05 -11.11 2.16
C LYS A 403 19.01 -11.05 3.27
N GLU A 404 18.42 -9.88 3.52
CA GLU A 404 17.38 -9.71 4.53
C GLU A 404 16.17 -10.61 4.26
N PHE A 405 15.75 -10.72 3.00
CA PHE A 405 14.65 -11.61 2.63
C PHE A 405 14.98 -13.09 2.88
N ILE A 406 16.20 -13.53 2.55
CA ILE A 406 16.66 -14.90 2.84
C ILE A 406 16.68 -15.15 4.35
N ILE A 407 17.21 -14.21 5.14
CA ILE A 407 17.24 -14.30 6.60
C ILE A 407 15.81 -14.40 7.15
N GLN A 408 14.90 -13.55 6.69
CA GLN A 408 13.51 -13.54 7.14
C GLN A 408 12.81 -14.86 6.81
N LYS A 409 12.94 -15.33 5.56
CA LYS A 409 12.36 -16.59 5.11
C LYS A 409 12.89 -17.76 5.93
N ARG A 410 14.21 -17.82 6.12
CA ARG A 410 14.87 -18.87 6.88
C ARG A 410 14.51 -18.83 8.36
N THR A 411 14.44 -17.65 8.96
CA THR A 411 13.99 -17.46 10.35
C THR A 411 12.59 -18.03 10.52
N LYS A 412 11.68 -17.73 9.58
CA LYS A 412 10.32 -18.26 9.60
C LYS A 412 10.31 -19.79 9.51
N GLU A 413 10.98 -20.36 8.51
CA GLU A 413 11.07 -21.82 8.33
C GLU A 413 11.61 -22.53 9.58
N LYS A 414 12.68 -21.99 10.18
CA LYS A 414 13.27 -22.55 11.41
C LYS A 414 12.43 -22.33 12.65
N THR A 415 11.68 -21.23 12.70
CA THR A 415 10.70 -21.00 13.77
C THR A 415 9.57 -22.02 13.70
N ASP A 416 9.04 -22.27 12.50
CA ASP A 416 7.99 -23.26 12.27
C ASP A 416 8.49 -24.68 12.63
N GLU A 417 9.70 -25.05 12.18
CA GLU A 417 10.36 -26.32 12.54
C GLU A 417 10.52 -26.48 14.06
N LEU A 418 10.96 -25.43 14.74
CA LEU A 418 11.12 -25.44 16.19
C LEU A 418 9.77 -25.58 16.90
N LEU A 419 8.77 -24.82 16.47
CA LEU A 419 7.42 -24.87 17.02
C LEU A 419 6.81 -26.25 16.87
N GLU A 420 6.88 -26.88 15.70
CA GLU A 420 6.40 -28.26 15.48
C GLU A 420 7.03 -29.24 16.47
N ARG A 421 8.33 -29.07 16.75
CA ARG A 421 9.07 -29.92 17.67
C ARG A 421 8.69 -29.72 19.13
N ILE A 422 8.46 -28.47 19.56
CA ILE A 422 8.27 -28.15 20.98
C ILE A 422 6.80 -28.06 21.39
N LEU A 423 5.89 -27.72 20.48
CA LEU A 423 4.46 -27.51 20.73
C LEU A 423 3.80 -28.66 21.52
N PRO A 424 4.09 -29.96 21.25
CA PRO A 424 3.52 -31.07 22.03
C PRO A 424 3.82 -31.04 23.53
N ASN A 425 4.84 -30.28 23.95
CA ASN A 425 5.25 -30.14 25.35
C ASN A 425 4.57 -28.96 26.06
N PHE A 426 3.71 -28.21 25.37
CA PHE A 426 3.03 -27.04 25.92
C PHE A 426 1.53 -27.25 25.99
N TYR A 427 0.93 -26.82 27.11
CA TYR A 427 -0.51 -26.68 27.20
C TYR A 427 -0.92 -25.38 26.51
N VAL A 428 -1.79 -25.47 25.49
CA VAL A 428 -2.33 -24.32 24.77
C VAL A 428 -3.85 -24.40 24.72
N ALA A 429 -4.52 -23.35 25.18
CA ALA A 429 -5.97 -23.20 25.06
C ALA A 429 -6.31 -21.90 24.33
N ASN A 430 -6.95 -22.00 23.16
CA ASN A 430 -7.41 -20.85 22.38
C ASN A 430 -8.92 -20.66 22.57
N PHE A 431 -9.33 -19.50 23.08
CA PHE A 431 -10.72 -19.19 23.41
C PHE A 431 -11.43 -18.34 22.35
N LEU A 432 -10.75 -17.95 21.27
CA LEU A 432 -11.35 -17.26 20.12
C LEU A 432 -11.73 -18.19 18.97
N LYS A 433 -11.16 -19.41 18.93
CA LYS A 433 -11.59 -20.46 18.02
C LYS A 433 -12.95 -20.98 18.50
N LYS A 434 -14.05 -20.50 17.89
CA LYS A 434 -15.41 -20.95 18.22
C LYS A 434 -15.47 -22.49 18.20
N ASN A 435 -16.06 -23.09 19.25
CA ASN A 435 -16.39 -24.51 19.33
C ASN A 435 -16.96 -25.00 17.99
N SER A 436 -16.13 -25.70 17.23
CA SER A 436 -16.49 -26.36 15.97
C SER A 436 -16.36 -27.87 16.11
N THR A 437 -16.62 -28.41 17.30
CA THR A 437 -17.23 -29.74 17.51
C THR A 437 -17.43 -29.97 19.00
N THR A 438 -18.69 -30.22 19.39
CA THR A 438 -18.98 -31.10 20.51
C THR A 438 -18.35 -32.46 20.24
N GLU A 439 -17.71 -33.00 21.27
CA GLU A 439 -17.11 -34.33 21.36
C GLU A 439 -15.77 -34.56 20.66
N GLY A 440 -14.80 -34.96 21.49
CA GLY A 440 -13.61 -35.66 21.03
C GLY A 440 -12.38 -34.78 21.00
N THR A 441 -11.44 -35.07 21.89
CA THR A 441 -10.02 -34.77 21.77
C THR A 441 -9.53 -34.88 20.32
N GLU A 442 -9.44 -33.77 19.60
CA GLU A 442 -8.60 -33.71 18.41
C GLU A 442 -7.16 -33.49 18.87
N LYS A 443 -6.40 -34.58 18.79
CA LYS A 443 -4.95 -34.55 18.69
C LYS A 443 -4.60 -33.74 17.44
N TYR A 444 -3.79 -32.71 17.63
CA TYR A 444 -3.07 -32.01 16.57
C TYR A 444 -1.97 -32.92 16.01
#